data_AF-A0A8X6FTA5-F1
#
_entry.id   AF-A0A8X6FTA5-F1
#
_cell.length_a   1.000
_cell.length_b   1.000
_cell.length_c   1.000
_cell.angle_alpha   90.00
_cell.angle_beta   90.00
_cell.angle_gamma   90.00
#
_symmetry.space_group_name_H-M   'P 1'
#
loop_
_entity.id
_entity.type
_entity.pdbx_description
1 polymer ?
#
loop_
_entity_poly.entity_id
_entity_poly.type
_entity_poly.pdbx_seq_one_letter_code
_entity_poly.pdbx_strand_id
1 'polypeptide(L)'
;MTITIEYTVEQKAAMEQLKRRFAGDMKPELYEDTHLFYRFLKARDFNLDLAESMLKKHLQWRKDFSLDTILTDYTPPEGLSKYFPGGIIGVDKDQCPVKYFAFGSLDPKGVRKAAKFSDIVKHVIQITEREALFLKKQSLK
;
A
#
# COMPACT_ATOMS: atom_id res chain seq x y z
N MET A 1 -8.03 0.42 21.44
CA MET A 1 -6.71 -0.18 21.78
C MET A 1 -5.91 -0.19 20.49
N THR A 2 -4.83 0.57 20.43
CA THR A 2 -3.89 0.51 19.31
C THR A 2 -3.16 -0.84 19.42
N ILE A 3 -3.20 -1.68 18.38
CA ILE A 3 -2.42 -2.92 18.37
C ILE A 3 -0.94 -2.52 18.33
N THR A 4 -0.27 -2.56 19.48
CA THR A 4 1.18 -2.41 19.52
C THR A 4 1.80 -3.74 19.12
N ILE A 5 2.40 -3.79 17.93
CA ILE A 5 3.11 -4.98 17.49
C ILE A 5 4.44 -5.05 18.25
N GLU A 6 4.58 -6.04 19.13
CA GLU A 6 5.85 -6.34 19.77
C GLU A 6 6.68 -7.29 18.89
N TYR A 7 7.90 -6.85 18.56
CA TYR A 7 8.84 -7.64 17.79
C TYR A 7 9.85 -8.37 18.68
N THR A 8 10.15 -9.63 18.33
CA THR A 8 11.22 -10.37 19.00
C THR A 8 12.59 -9.73 18.73
N VAL A 9 13.60 -10.11 19.50
CA VAL A 9 14.97 -9.61 19.34
C VAL A 9 15.51 -9.95 17.95
N GLU A 10 15.24 -11.17 17.47
CA GLU A 10 15.66 -11.67 16.16
C GLU A 10 14.97 -10.90 15.04
N GLN A 11 13.67 -10.59 15.19
CA GLN A 11 12.92 -9.81 14.21
C GLN A 11 13.45 -8.38 14.11
N LYS A 12 13.73 -7.72 15.25
CA LYS A 12 14.33 -6.38 15.27
C LYS A 12 15.72 -6.39 14.61
N ALA A 13 16.54 -7.39 14.91
CA ALA A 13 17.87 -7.54 14.30
C ALA A 13 17.78 -7.71 12.77
N ALA A 14 16.85 -8.55 12.28
CA ALA A 14 16.63 -8.73 10.85
C ALA A 14 16.12 -7.45 10.17
N MET A 15 15.20 -6.71 10.81
CA MET A 15 14.71 -5.43 10.32
C MET A 15 15.84 -4.41 10.17
N GLU A 16 16.69 -4.27 11.19
CA GLU A 16 17.85 -3.37 11.14
C GLU A 16 18.87 -3.79 10.08
N GLN A 17 19.10 -5.11 9.94
CA GLN A 17 19.99 -5.62 8.91
C GLN A 17 19.46 -5.32 7.50
N LEU A 18 18.17 -5.50 7.26
CA LEU A 18 17.56 -5.14 5.99
C LEU A 18 17.58 -3.61 5.78
N LYS A 19 17.23 -2.82 6.79
CA LYS A 19 17.22 -1.34 6.75
C LYS A 19 18.58 -0.79 6.31
N ARG A 20 19.68 -1.31 6.86
CA ARG A 20 21.05 -0.92 6.48
C ARG A 20 21.38 -1.15 5.00
N ARG A 21 20.76 -2.13 4.33
CA ARG A 21 20.98 -2.40 2.90
C ARG A 21 20.37 -1.33 1.97
N PHE A 22 19.56 -0.42 2.51
CA PHE A 22 18.85 0.63 1.76
C PHE A 22 19.24 2.05 2.19
N ALA A 23 20.34 2.22 2.92
CA ALA A 23 20.80 3.54 3.33
C ALA A 23 21.12 4.43 2.11
N GLY A 24 20.34 5.49 1.91
CA GLY A 24 20.50 6.44 0.79
C GLY A 24 19.69 6.11 -0.48
N ASP A 25 19.09 4.93 -0.59
CA ASP A 25 18.37 4.47 -1.79
C ASP A 25 16.84 4.64 -1.71
N MET A 26 16.34 5.23 -0.61
CA MET A 26 14.93 5.35 -0.28
C MET A 26 14.54 6.75 0.14
N LYS A 27 13.28 7.11 -0.09
CA LYS A 27 12.69 8.33 0.47
C LYS A 27 12.69 8.28 2.00
N PRO A 28 12.96 9.40 2.70
CA PRO A 28 12.99 9.44 4.16
C PRO A 28 11.70 8.88 4.79
N GLU A 29 10.54 9.17 4.22
CA GLU A 29 9.25 8.74 4.78
C GLU A 29 9.05 7.22 4.72
N LEU A 30 9.63 6.56 3.71
CA LEU A 30 9.61 5.10 3.58
C LEU A 30 10.71 4.45 4.43
N TYR A 31 11.88 5.08 4.50
CA TYR A 31 13.01 4.60 5.30
C TYR A 31 12.72 4.63 6.80
N GLU A 32 11.92 5.60 7.26
CA GLU A 32 11.46 5.72 8.65
C GLU A 32 10.12 5.02 8.93
N ASP A 33 9.51 4.33 7.95
CA ASP A 33 8.35 3.48 8.22
C ASP A 33 8.77 2.26 9.04
N THR A 34 8.45 2.30 10.34
CA THR A 34 8.73 1.26 11.35
C THR A 34 8.35 -0.15 10.88
N HIS A 35 7.29 -0.29 10.10
CA HIS A 35 6.73 -1.59 9.73
C HIS A 35 7.11 -2.02 8.31
N LEU A 36 7.70 -1.14 7.49
CA LEU A 36 8.04 -1.46 6.11
C LEU A 36 8.97 -2.66 6.01
N PHE A 37 10.12 -2.61 6.67
CA PHE A 37 11.11 -3.69 6.62
C PHE A 37 10.54 -5.00 7.19
N TYR A 38 9.75 -4.91 8.26
CA TYR A 38 9.05 -6.08 8.80
C TYR A 38 8.09 -6.71 7.79
N ARG A 39 7.27 -5.92 7.08
CA ARG A 39 6.31 -6.44 6.08
C ARG A 39 7.01 -7.23 4.98
N PHE A 40 8.14 -6.72 4.45
CA PHE A 40 8.89 -7.38 3.39
C PHE A 40 9.66 -8.61 3.89
N LEU A 41 10.22 -8.57 5.10
CA LEU A 41 10.83 -9.74 5.74
C LEU A 41 9.78 -10.83 5.99
N LYS A 42 8.64 -10.47 6.57
CA LYS A 42 7.58 -11.42 6.89
C LYS A 42 7.01 -12.08 5.64
N ALA A 43 6.92 -11.34 4.52
CA ALA A 43 6.46 -11.88 3.23
C ALA A 43 7.44 -12.87 2.57
N ARG A 44 8.67 -12.99 3.09
CA ARG A 44 9.73 -13.88 2.58
C ARG A 44 10.34 -14.75 3.68
N ASP A 45 9.55 -15.07 4.70
CA ASP A 45 9.95 -15.93 5.81
C ASP A 45 11.28 -15.50 6.46
N PHE A 46 11.49 -14.18 6.57
CA PHE A 46 12.71 -13.54 7.07
C PHE A 46 14.00 -13.85 6.29
N ASN A 47 13.88 -14.38 5.06
CA ASN A 47 15.02 -14.45 4.14
C ASN A 47 15.39 -13.03 3.66
N LEU A 48 16.57 -12.56 4.09
CA LEU A 48 17.05 -11.20 3.83
C LEU A 48 17.21 -10.89 2.34
N ASP A 49 17.80 -11.80 1.56
CA ASP A 49 18.12 -11.55 0.16
C ASP A 49 16.84 -11.52 -0.69
N LEU A 50 15.89 -12.41 -0.39
CA LEU A 50 14.59 -12.41 -1.05
C LEU A 50 13.74 -11.19 -0.66
N ALA A 51 13.78 -10.78 0.61
CA ALA A 51 13.10 -9.58 1.08
C ALA A 51 13.68 -8.31 0.44
N GLU A 52 15.01 -8.21 0.36
CA GLU A 52 15.71 -7.12 -0.34
C GLU A 52 15.33 -7.07 -1.81
N SER A 53 15.37 -8.22 -2.51
CA SER A 53 14.97 -8.31 -3.92
C SER A 53 13.53 -7.83 -4.13
N MET A 54 12.62 -8.24 -3.25
CA MET A 54 11.21 -7.81 -3.31
C MET A 54 11.06 -6.31 -3.05
N LEU A 55 11.77 -5.75 -2.06
CA LEU A 55 11.70 -4.34 -1.73
C LEU A 55 12.33 -3.47 -2.84
N LYS A 56 13.45 -3.87 -3.44
CA LYS A 56 14.03 -3.19 -4.62
C LYS A 56 13.05 -3.13 -5.78
N LYS A 57 12.39 -4.26 -6.09
CA LYS A 57 11.34 -4.30 -7.13
C LYS A 57 10.16 -3.40 -6.79
N HIS A 58 9.74 -3.37 -5.52
CA HIS A 58 8.68 -2.46 -5.08
C HIS A 58 9.08 -0.99 -5.27
N LEU A 59 10.28 -0.58 -4.84
CA LEU A 59 10.78 0.78 -5.00
C LEU A 59 10.87 1.20 -6.47
N GLN A 60 11.34 0.30 -7.34
CA GLN A 60 11.35 0.57 -8.78
C GLN A 60 9.93 0.73 -9.33
N TRP A 61 9.01 -0.17 -8.97
CA TRP A 61 7.60 -0.08 -9.37
C TRP A 61 6.95 1.24 -8.90
N ARG A 62 7.27 1.71 -7.70
CA ARG A 62 6.79 3.02 -7.21
C ARG A 62 7.23 4.17 -8.12
N LYS A 63 8.49 4.14 -8.61
CA LYS A 63 9.04 5.12 -9.55
C LYS A 63 8.34 5.02 -10.91
N ASP A 64 8.23 3.81 -11.45
CA ASP A 64 7.65 3.55 -12.77
C ASP A 64 6.18 4.00 -12.87
N PHE A 65 5.42 3.89 -11.77
CA PHE A 65 4.01 4.32 -11.71
C PHE A 65 3.81 5.73 -11.14
N SER A 66 4.90 6.46 -10.83
CA SER A 66 4.86 7.80 -10.23
C SER A 66 3.98 7.88 -8.97
N LEU A 67 4.12 6.89 -8.09
CA LEU A 67 3.21 6.77 -6.93
C LEU A 67 3.33 7.92 -5.94
N ASP A 68 4.47 8.55 -5.88
CA ASP A 68 4.71 9.61 -4.90
C ASP A 68 3.88 10.86 -5.17
N THR A 69 3.39 11.04 -6.39
CA THR A 69 2.51 12.14 -6.78
C THR A 69 1.15 11.67 -7.30
N ILE A 70 0.84 10.37 -7.24
CA ILE A 70 -0.41 9.81 -7.80
C ILE A 70 -1.68 10.39 -7.17
N LEU A 71 -1.60 10.89 -5.93
CA LEU A 71 -2.74 11.49 -5.25
C LEU A 71 -3.05 12.91 -5.73
N THR A 72 -2.07 13.60 -6.35
CA THR A 72 -2.21 14.97 -6.87
C THR A 72 -2.29 15.00 -8.39
N ASP A 73 -1.49 14.18 -9.06
CA ASP A 73 -1.23 14.30 -10.50
C ASP A 73 -2.14 13.41 -11.35
N TYR A 74 -2.89 12.49 -10.73
CA TYR A 74 -3.78 11.58 -11.43
C TYR A 74 -5.24 11.88 -11.11
N THR A 75 -6.01 12.19 -12.16
CA THR A 75 -7.48 12.23 -12.08
C THR A 75 -8.03 11.01 -12.82
N PRO A 76 -8.75 10.11 -12.14
CA PRO A 76 -9.35 8.96 -12.80
C PRO A 76 -10.44 9.39 -13.79
N PRO A 77 -10.65 8.65 -14.90
CA PRO A 77 -11.80 8.84 -15.77
C PRO A 77 -13.11 8.87 -14.97
N GLU A 78 -14.06 9.71 -15.37
CA GLU A 78 -15.34 9.88 -14.65
C GLU A 78 -16.09 8.55 -14.46
N GLY A 79 -16.05 7.68 -15.47
CA GLY A 79 -16.67 6.36 -15.39
C GLY A 79 -15.99 5.41 -14.39
N LEU A 80 -14.73 5.65 -14.00
CA LEU A 80 -14.12 4.92 -12.90
C LEU A 80 -14.45 5.56 -11.56
N SER A 81 -14.32 6.87 -11.43
CA SER A 81 -14.57 7.56 -10.15
C SER A 81 -16.02 7.39 -9.66
N LYS A 82 -16.99 7.41 -10.57
CA LYS A 82 -18.42 7.31 -10.25
C LYS A 82 -18.89 5.88 -9.96
N TYR A 83 -18.26 4.88 -10.58
CA TYR A 83 -18.74 3.49 -10.57
C TYR A 83 -17.77 2.51 -9.91
N PHE A 84 -16.68 2.98 -9.30
CA PHE A 84 -15.78 2.10 -8.56
C PHE A 84 -16.54 1.45 -7.37
N PRO A 85 -16.59 0.12 -7.29
CA PRO A 85 -17.56 -0.57 -6.45
C PRO A 85 -17.02 -0.79 -5.02
N GLY A 86 -16.40 0.19 -4.38
CA GLY A 86 -15.93 -0.04 -3.01
C GLY A 86 -15.17 1.10 -2.34
N GLY A 87 -14.90 0.89 -1.06
CA GLY A 87 -14.19 1.82 -0.20
C GLY A 87 -14.19 1.38 1.26
N ILE A 88 -13.59 2.21 2.13
CA ILE A 88 -13.63 2.03 3.58
C ILE A 88 -15.03 2.40 4.08
N ILE A 89 -15.68 1.49 4.82
CA ILE A 89 -17.04 1.66 5.36
C ILE A 89 -17.05 1.90 6.87
N GLY A 90 -15.90 1.78 7.54
CA GLY A 90 -15.78 1.91 8.98
C GLY A 90 -14.54 1.22 9.49
N VAL A 91 -14.56 0.90 10.78
CA VAL A 91 -13.48 0.19 11.48
C VAL A 91 -14.07 -0.96 12.29
N ASP A 92 -13.31 -2.02 12.48
CA ASP A 92 -13.71 -3.14 13.34
C ASP A 92 -13.45 -2.84 14.84
N LYS A 93 -13.65 -3.86 15.68
CA LYS A 93 -13.46 -3.76 17.14
C LYS A 93 -12.02 -3.42 17.53
N ASP A 94 -11.06 -3.80 16.69
CA ASP A 94 -9.64 -3.56 16.89
C ASP A 94 -9.16 -2.29 16.17
N GLN A 95 -10.10 -1.47 15.69
CA GLN A 95 -9.85 -0.23 14.94
C GLN A 95 -9.20 -0.44 13.57
N CYS A 96 -9.21 -1.65 13.03
CA CYS A 96 -8.73 -1.90 11.69
C CYS A 96 -9.78 -1.45 10.66
N PRO A 97 -9.40 -0.69 9.61
CA PRO A 97 -10.34 -0.28 8.58
C PRO A 97 -10.98 -1.44 7.83
N VAL A 98 -12.31 -1.40 7.74
CA VAL A 98 -13.10 -2.38 7.01
C VAL A 98 -13.40 -1.83 5.63
N LYS A 99 -13.04 -2.59 4.60
CA LYS A 99 -13.32 -2.27 3.21
C LYS A 99 -14.41 -3.18 2.66
N TYR A 100 -15.37 -2.60 1.96
CA TYR A 100 -16.41 -3.33 1.25
C TYR A 100 -16.29 -3.12 -0.24
N PHE A 101 -16.42 -4.21 -1.01
CA PHE A 101 -16.44 -4.19 -2.45
C PHE A 101 -17.68 -4.89 -3.01
N ALA A 102 -18.56 -4.13 -3.64
CA ALA A 102 -19.83 -4.60 -4.22
C ALA A 102 -19.62 -5.19 -5.63
N PHE A 103 -18.79 -6.23 -5.76
CA PHE A 103 -18.47 -6.81 -7.08
C PHE A 103 -19.70 -7.34 -7.83
N GLY A 104 -20.74 -7.79 -7.13
CA GLY A 104 -21.98 -8.27 -7.75
C GLY A 104 -22.75 -7.19 -8.52
N SER A 105 -22.57 -5.92 -8.17
CA SER A 105 -23.23 -4.78 -8.81
C SER A 105 -22.32 -4.05 -9.82
N LEU A 106 -21.09 -4.55 -10.02
CA LEU A 106 -20.16 -3.97 -10.98
C LEU A 106 -20.67 -4.22 -12.41
N ASP A 107 -20.70 -3.18 -13.25
CA ASP A 107 -20.90 -3.32 -14.69
C ASP A 107 -19.54 -3.43 -15.41
N PRO A 108 -19.02 -4.65 -15.69
CA PRO A 108 -17.69 -4.79 -16.26
C PRO A 108 -17.64 -4.30 -17.71
N LYS A 109 -18.79 -4.30 -18.42
CA LYS A 109 -18.89 -3.83 -19.80
C LYS A 109 -18.82 -2.31 -19.83
N GLY A 110 -19.54 -1.63 -18.94
CA GLY A 110 -19.48 -0.17 -18.76
C GLY A 110 -18.08 0.29 -18.38
N VAL A 111 -17.46 -0.36 -17.40
CA VAL A 111 -16.08 -0.05 -16.95
C VAL A 111 -15.07 -0.18 -18.10
N ARG A 112 -15.12 -1.27 -18.88
CA ARG A 112 -14.22 -1.47 -20.02
C ARG A 112 -14.45 -0.44 -21.15
N LYS A 113 -15.69 0.04 -21.33
CA LYS A 113 -16.00 1.11 -22.30
C LYS A 113 -15.51 2.48 -21.82
N ALA A 114 -15.58 2.72 -20.52
CA ALA A 114 -15.26 4.01 -19.92
C ALA A 114 -13.75 4.24 -19.70
N ALA A 115 -12.96 3.17 -19.58
CA ALA A 115 -11.55 3.28 -19.23
C ALA A 115 -10.71 2.11 -19.75
N LYS A 116 -9.41 2.36 -19.97
CA LYS A 116 -8.47 1.30 -20.30
C LYS A 116 -8.15 0.48 -19.05
N PHE A 117 -7.68 -0.75 -19.24
CA PHE A 117 -7.22 -1.58 -18.12
C PHE A 117 -6.10 -0.90 -17.31
N SER A 118 -5.21 -0.16 -17.98
CA SER A 118 -4.18 0.66 -17.33
C SER A 118 -4.76 1.70 -16.38
N ASP A 119 -5.89 2.32 -16.75
CA ASP A 119 -6.54 3.36 -15.95
C ASP A 119 -7.23 2.74 -14.72
N ILE A 120 -7.81 1.55 -14.88
CA ILE A 120 -8.37 0.76 -13.77
C ILE A 120 -7.27 0.43 -12.76
N VAL A 121 -6.15 -0.12 -13.23
CA VAL A 121 -5.00 -0.45 -12.37
C VAL A 121 -4.50 0.81 -11.66
N LYS A 122 -4.28 1.91 -12.39
CA LYS A 122 -3.82 3.17 -11.80
C LYS A 122 -4.80 3.75 -10.79
N HIS A 123 -6.11 3.59 -11.01
CA HIS A 123 -7.14 4.02 -10.07
C HIS A 123 -7.15 3.17 -8.79
N VAL A 124 -7.04 1.85 -8.89
CA VAL A 124 -6.93 0.95 -7.72
C VAL A 124 -5.69 1.28 -6.90
N ILE A 125 -4.57 1.57 -7.56
CA ILE A 125 -3.34 2.01 -6.89
C ILE A 125 -3.57 3.33 -6.15
N GLN A 126 -4.17 4.33 -6.80
CA GLN A 126 -4.48 5.62 -6.18
C GLN A 126 -5.36 5.47 -4.93
N ILE A 127 -6.40 4.64 -5.02
CA ILE A 127 -7.26 4.32 -3.86
C ILE A 127 -6.44 3.69 -2.75
N THR A 128 -5.60 2.72 -3.08
CA THR A 128 -4.74 2.04 -2.10
C THR A 128 -3.79 3.00 -1.39
N GLU A 129 -3.15 3.94 -2.11
CA GLU A 129 -2.28 4.95 -1.51
C GLU A 129 -3.07 5.92 -0.61
N ARG A 130 -4.28 6.32 -1.02
CA ARG A 130 -5.17 7.17 -0.20
C ARG A 130 -5.56 6.48 1.11
N GLU A 131 -5.84 5.20 1.05
CA GLU A 131 -6.19 4.39 2.22
C GLU A 131 -4.98 4.14 3.13
N ALA A 132 -3.79 3.92 2.56
CA ALA A 132 -2.56 3.84 3.34
C ALA A 132 -2.30 5.14 4.14
N LEU A 133 -2.58 6.31 3.55
CA LEU A 133 -2.52 7.58 4.28
C LEU A 133 -3.59 7.69 5.36
N PHE A 134 -4.82 7.23 5.10
CA PHE A 134 -5.88 7.18 6.11
C PHE A 134 -5.47 6.31 7.30
N LEU A 135 -4.96 5.12 7.03
CA LEU A 135 -4.42 4.18 8.02
C LEU A 135 -3.32 4.81 8.87
N LYS A 136 -2.33 5.46 8.23
CA LYS A 136 -1.24 6.14 8.93
C LYS A 136 -1.73 7.27 9.82
N LYS A 137 -2.76 8.01 9.41
CA LYS A 137 -3.37 9.05 10.25
C LYS A 137 -4.14 8.46 11.43
N GLN A 138 -4.75 7.30 11.24
CA GLN A 138 -5.50 6.63 12.29
C GLN A 138 -4.57 6.01 13.35
N SER A 139 -3.41 5.47 12.94
CA SER A 139 -2.44 4.89 13.89
C SER A 139 -1.74 5.92 14.79
N LEU A 140 -1.84 7.22 14.46
CA LEU A 140 -1.30 8.33 15.25
C LEU A 140 -2.31 8.89 16.28
N LYS A 141 -3.56 8.40 16.28
CA LYS A 141 -4.61 8.79 17.23
C LYS A 141 -4.68 7.78 18.38
#